data_AF-A0A538GSC5-F1
#
_entry.id   AF-A0A538GSC5-F1
#
_cell.length_a   1.000
_cell.length_b   1.000
_cell.length_c   1.000
_cell.angle_alpha   90.00
_cell.angle_beta   90.00
_cell.angle_gamma   90.00
#
_symmetry.space_group_name_H-M   'P 1'
#
loop_
_entity.id
_entity.type
_entity.pdbx_description
1 polymer ?
#
loop_
_entity_poly.entity_id
_entity_poly.type
_entity_poly.pdbx_seq_one_letter_code
_entity_poly.pdbx_strand_id
1 'polypeptide(L)'
;MGRKLLWGSLALAPATILVDKLTGAGDVTLFVLAAIALVPLAWLIGESTEHAAEHTGPGIGGFLNASFGNAPELIVALFAVGANLPVVVLGSLAGSVISNLLLVYGITQIAGPDGARIDRRSLLVQLSLVGAAVVAFAVPTALGYTGTPQRSAVVAASVPVAIVLLLLYLGVVGRNLRRHRERDREREDAVEGTWSLTVALAALAVATGATAWVSEILVHSLDAFATAVGLSEFFISVVIVAIVGNAAEHGGAIVIARNGKMRLASEIAISSSAQVALLVVPVVTLLSLLFTHHLALAFRWSELFAMAGAAVIAAAVVWDGRSSRREGVLLVVAYAAAVVGFYLVGGR
;
A
#
# COMPACT_ATOMS: atom_id res chain seq x y z
N MET A 1 -7.03 -12.16 21.91
CA MET A 1 -6.78 -13.38 21.10
C MET A 1 -6.04 -13.06 19.80
N GLY A 2 -6.46 -12.05 19.02
CA GLY A 2 -5.81 -11.68 17.74
C GLY A 2 -4.32 -11.33 17.80
N ARG A 3 -3.86 -10.55 18.79
CA ARG A 3 -2.44 -10.18 18.90
C ARG A 3 -1.52 -11.40 19.10
N LYS A 4 -1.94 -12.38 19.91
CA LYS A 4 -1.17 -13.63 20.12
C LYS A 4 -1.07 -14.48 18.84
N LEU A 5 -2.13 -14.48 18.03
CA LEU A 5 -2.13 -15.15 16.72
C LEU A 5 -1.18 -14.46 15.74
N LEU A 6 -1.16 -13.12 15.70
CA LEU A 6 -0.24 -12.35 14.85
C LEU A 6 1.23 -12.61 15.23
N TRP A 7 1.54 -12.59 16.53
CA TRP A 7 2.88 -12.97 17.02
C TRP A 7 3.26 -14.41 16.66
N GLY A 8 2.32 -15.36 16.80
CA GLY A 8 2.55 -16.75 16.39
C GLY A 8 2.79 -16.88 14.88
N SER A 9 2.07 -16.12 14.06
CA SER A 9 2.21 -16.15 12.61
C SER A 9 3.51 -15.54 12.08
N LEU A 10 4.28 -14.80 12.90
CA LEU A 10 5.62 -14.36 12.49
C LEU A 10 6.58 -15.54 12.26
N ALA A 11 6.31 -16.71 12.85
CA ALA A 11 7.07 -17.93 12.57
C ALA A 11 6.93 -18.41 11.12
N LEU A 12 5.93 -17.91 10.37
CA LEU A 12 5.77 -18.24 8.95
C LEU A 12 6.94 -17.72 8.11
N ALA A 13 7.51 -16.56 8.44
CA ALA A 13 8.64 -16.01 7.69
C ALA A 13 9.89 -16.93 7.72
N PRO A 14 10.43 -17.33 8.89
CA PRO A 14 11.55 -18.28 8.92
C PRO A 14 11.15 -19.66 8.40
N ALA A 15 9.90 -20.10 8.57
CA ALA A 15 9.43 -21.37 8.00
C ALA A 15 9.45 -21.34 6.46
N THR A 16 8.96 -20.27 5.84
CA THR A 16 9.00 -20.09 4.37
C THR A 16 10.45 -20.10 3.85
N ILE A 17 11.36 -19.41 4.53
CA ILE A 17 12.79 -19.40 4.16
C ILE A 17 13.42 -20.80 4.29
N LEU A 18 13.06 -21.54 5.34
CA LEU A 18 13.56 -22.90 5.55
C LEU A 18 13.04 -23.86 4.48
N VAL A 19 11.77 -23.73 4.10
CA VAL A 19 11.14 -24.53 3.04
C VAL A 19 11.82 -24.26 1.70
N ASP A 20 12.04 -22.99 1.34
CA ASP A 20 12.79 -22.58 0.14
C ASP A 20 14.18 -23.24 0.08
N LYS A 21 14.94 -23.21 1.19
CA LYS A 21 16.33 -23.70 1.19
C LYS A 21 16.49 -25.21 1.34
N LEU A 22 15.60 -25.89 2.07
CA LEU A 22 15.85 -27.27 2.51
C LEU A 22 14.98 -28.32 1.84
N THR A 23 13.83 -27.96 1.29
CA THR A 23 12.81 -28.95 0.91
C THR A 23 12.65 -29.14 -0.59
N GLY A 24 13.19 -28.23 -1.41
CA GLY A 24 12.95 -28.23 -2.86
C GLY A 24 11.46 -28.11 -3.19
N ALA A 25 10.68 -27.48 -2.32
CA ALA A 25 9.24 -27.28 -2.52
C ALA A 25 8.99 -26.52 -3.83
N GLY A 26 7.96 -26.92 -4.56
CA GLY A 26 7.61 -26.26 -5.82
C GLY A 26 7.16 -24.81 -5.62
N ASP A 27 7.41 -23.98 -6.63
CA ASP A 27 7.19 -22.53 -6.61
C ASP A 27 5.76 -22.14 -6.22
N VAL A 28 4.75 -22.93 -6.61
CA VAL A 28 3.34 -22.69 -6.19
C VAL A 28 3.21 -22.68 -4.67
N THR A 29 3.89 -23.60 -3.98
CA THR A 29 3.86 -23.68 -2.51
C THR A 29 4.63 -22.51 -1.91
N LEU A 30 5.79 -22.17 -2.49
CA LEU A 30 6.61 -21.05 -2.05
C LEU A 30 5.87 -19.72 -2.17
N PHE A 31 5.13 -19.51 -3.26
CA PHE A 31 4.32 -18.32 -3.46
C PHE A 31 3.26 -18.18 -2.38
N VAL A 32 2.49 -19.24 -2.11
CA VAL A 32 1.43 -19.23 -1.08
C VAL A 32 2.04 -18.99 0.31
N LEU A 33 3.12 -19.67 0.65
CA LEU A 33 3.80 -19.48 1.94
C LEU A 33 4.37 -18.07 2.09
N ALA A 34 4.98 -17.52 1.05
CA ALA A 34 5.51 -16.16 1.05
C ALA A 34 4.40 -15.12 1.19
N ALA A 35 3.32 -15.25 0.42
CA ALA A 35 2.17 -14.36 0.48
C ALA A 35 1.55 -14.31 1.89
N ILE A 36 1.38 -15.47 2.54
CA ILE A 36 0.85 -15.52 3.91
C ILE A 36 1.86 -14.99 4.93
N ALA A 37 3.16 -15.27 4.76
CA ALA A 37 4.20 -14.81 5.68
C ALA A 37 4.42 -13.29 5.65
N LEU A 38 4.15 -12.62 4.53
CA LEU A 38 4.27 -11.16 4.41
C LEU A 38 3.22 -10.41 5.23
N VAL A 39 2.02 -10.96 5.42
CA VAL A 39 0.94 -10.31 6.19
C VAL A 39 1.35 -9.97 7.64
N PRO A 40 1.83 -10.91 8.47
CA PRO A 40 2.25 -10.59 9.83
C PRO A 40 3.55 -9.76 9.88
N LEU A 41 4.42 -9.86 8.88
CA LEU A 41 5.62 -9.03 8.79
C LEU A 41 5.27 -7.56 8.52
N ALA A 42 4.35 -7.29 7.60
CA ALA A 42 3.82 -5.95 7.36
C ALA A 42 3.22 -5.37 8.65
N TRP A 43 2.52 -6.20 9.43
CA TRP A 43 1.95 -5.77 10.71
C TRP A 43 3.05 -5.40 11.72
N LEU A 44 4.11 -6.22 11.82
CA LEU A 44 5.22 -5.94 12.72
C LEU A 44 5.99 -4.68 12.31
N ILE A 45 6.15 -4.42 11.01
CA ILE A 45 6.74 -3.17 10.50
C ILE A 45 5.89 -1.97 10.93
N GLY A 46 4.58 -2.01 10.68
CA GLY A 46 3.66 -0.93 11.05
C GLY A 46 3.67 -0.63 12.55
N GLU A 47 3.53 -1.67 13.39
CA GLU A 47 3.58 -1.55 14.85
C GLU A 47 4.93 -0.98 15.31
N SER A 48 6.05 -1.53 14.82
CA SER A 48 7.39 -1.04 15.20
C SER A 48 7.61 0.42 14.79
N THR A 49 7.06 0.82 13.65
CA THR A 49 7.13 2.20 13.14
C THR A 49 6.34 3.16 14.03
N GLU A 50 5.16 2.75 14.50
CA GLU A 50 4.34 3.54 15.43
C GLU A 50 5.07 3.75 16.76
N HIS A 51 5.61 2.69 17.38
CA HIS A 51 6.38 2.80 18.63
C HIS A 51 7.66 3.66 18.45
N ALA A 52 8.34 3.57 17.31
CA ALA A 52 9.49 4.42 17.02
C ALA A 52 9.10 5.90 16.81
N ALA A 53 7.94 6.15 16.19
CA ALA A 53 7.45 7.50 15.94
C ALA A 53 7.10 8.26 17.23
N GLU A 54 6.59 7.56 18.24
CA GLU A 54 6.27 8.12 19.56
C GLU A 54 7.51 8.66 20.30
N HIS A 55 8.69 8.08 20.05
CA HIS A 55 9.95 8.47 20.69
C HIS A 55 10.72 9.58 19.95
N THR A 56 10.36 9.86 18.70
CA THR A 56 11.17 10.72 17.81
C THR A 56 10.51 12.08 17.53
N GLY A 57 9.33 12.30 18.11
CA GLY A 57 8.55 13.52 18.00
C GLY A 57 7.83 13.66 16.65
N PRO A 58 6.91 14.64 16.50
CA PRO A 58 5.96 14.66 15.39
C PRO A 58 6.58 14.68 14.00
N GLY A 59 7.74 15.35 13.85
CA GLY A 59 8.39 15.48 12.55
C GLY A 59 9.07 14.20 12.07
N ILE A 60 9.96 13.64 12.90
CA ILE A 60 10.69 12.41 12.56
C ILE A 60 9.72 11.22 12.59
N GLY A 61 8.80 11.18 13.56
CA GLY A 61 7.77 10.15 13.61
C GLY A 61 6.85 10.15 12.39
N GLY A 62 6.46 11.34 11.90
CA GLY A 62 5.69 11.44 10.65
C GLY A 62 6.48 10.94 9.43
N PHE A 63 7.79 11.21 9.38
CA PHE A 63 8.67 10.70 8.31
C PHE A 63 8.85 9.17 8.39
N LEU A 64 9.07 8.63 9.59
CA LEU A 64 9.17 7.18 9.83
C LEU A 64 7.88 6.49 9.40
N ASN A 65 6.73 7.03 9.79
CA ASN A 65 5.43 6.45 9.44
C ASN A 65 5.18 6.48 7.92
N ALA A 66 5.44 7.61 7.27
CA ALA A 66 5.30 7.72 5.81
C ALA A 66 6.23 6.73 5.06
N SER A 67 7.45 6.54 5.56
CA SER A 67 8.47 5.71 4.90
C SER A 67 8.26 4.22 5.16
N PHE A 68 8.28 3.82 6.44
CA PHE A 68 8.24 2.42 6.85
C PHE A 68 6.83 1.84 6.89
N GLY A 69 5.78 2.66 7.04
CA GLY A 69 4.39 2.20 6.94
C GLY A 69 4.09 1.52 5.60
N ASN A 70 4.69 2.04 4.52
CA ASN A 70 4.59 1.50 3.16
C ASN A 70 5.81 0.65 2.74
N ALA A 71 6.65 0.22 3.69
CA ALA A 71 7.84 -0.56 3.38
C ALA A 71 7.53 -1.91 2.71
N PRO A 72 6.49 -2.68 3.11
CA PRO A 72 6.15 -3.94 2.43
C PRO A 72 5.93 -3.77 0.93
N GLU A 73 5.13 -2.76 0.53
CA GLU A 73 4.85 -2.44 -0.87
C GLU A 73 6.11 -2.00 -1.61
N LEU A 74 6.89 -1.11 -1.00
CA LEU A 74 8.14 -0.62 -1.56
C LEU A 74 9.13 -1.78 -1.80
N ILE A 75 9.28 -2.68 -0.83
CA ILE A 75 10.20 -3.82 -0.90
C ILE A 75 9.77 -4.77 -2.01
N VAL A 76 8.51 -5.20 -2.03
CA VAL A 76 7.99 -6.10 -3.08
C VAL A 76 8.16 -5.47 -4.45
N ALA A 77 7.85 -4.17 -4.60
CA ALA A 77 8.03 -3.44 -5.85
C ALA A 77 9.50 -3.38 -6.29
N LEU A 78 10.45 -3.13 -5.39
CA LEU A 78 11.88 -3.08 -5.74
C LEU A 78 12.43 -4.45 -6.17
N PHE A 79 12.01 -5.55 -5.53
CA PHE A 79 12.37 -6.90 -6.00
C PHE A 79 11.77 -7.20 -7.38
N ALA A 80 10.52 -6.80 -7.63
CA ALA A 80 9.91 -6.93 -8.95
C ALA A 80 10.60 -6.05 -10.02
N VAL A 81 11.09 -4.86 -9.67
CA VAL A 81 11.96 -4.06 -10.56
C VAL A 81 13.26 -4.82 -10.88
N GLY A 82 13.92 -5.36 -9.86
CA GLY A 82 15.15 -6.15 -10.04
C GLY A 82 14.96 -7.38 -10.92
N ALA A 83 13.79 -8.03 -10.84
CA ALA A 83 13.40 -9.16 -11.67
C ALA A 83 12.87 -8.76 -13.07
N ASN A 84 12.89 -7.48 -13.44
CA ASN A 84 12.35 -6.96 -14.71
C ASN A 84 10.85 -7.27 -14.92
N LEU A 85 10.04 -7.13 -13.86
CA LEU A 85 8.61 -7.39 -13.86
C LEU A 85 7.78 -6.10 -13.70
N PRO A 86 7.80 -5.16 -14.67
CA PRO A 86 7.12 -3.87 -14.53
C PRO A 86 5.60 -4.01 -14.39
N VAL A 87 5.00 -5.07 -14.94
CA VAL A 87 3.57 -5.38 -14.78
C VAL A 87 3.22 -5.75 -13.34
N VAL A 88 4.13 -6.45 -12.64
CA VAL A 88 3.95 -6.79 -11.22
C VAL A 88 4.10 -5.53 -10.36
N VAL A 89 5.06 -4.67 -10.68
CA VAL A 89 5.29 -3.40 -9.97
C VAL A 89 4.07 -2.47 -10.07
N LEU A 90 3.67 -2.11 -11.29
CA LEU A 90 2.57 -1.15 -11.49
C LEU A 90 1.24 -1.74 -11.04
N GLY A 91 1.01 -3.03 -11.34
CA GLY A 91 -0.20 -3.74 -10.94
C GLY A 91 -0.37 -3.77 -9.42
N SER A 92 0.65 -4.16 -8.66
CA SER A 92 0.56 -4.19 -7.19
C SER A 92 0.37 -2.81 -6.58
N LEU A 93 1.01 -1.76 -7.11
CA LEU A 93 0.85 -0.38 -6.62
C LEU A 93 -0.51 0.21 -6.97
N ALA A 94 -1.03 0.00 -8.18
CA ALA A 94 -2.38 0.41 -8.56
C ALA A 94 -3.44 -0.34 -7.76
N GLY A 95 -3.26 -1.66 -7.63
CA GLY A 95 -4.11 -2.53 -6.81
C GLY A 95 -4.15 -2.10 -5.36
N SER A 96 -3.00 -1.68 -4.81
CA SER A 96 -2.89 -1.14 -3.45
C SER A 96 -3.79 0.09 -3.28
N VAL A 97 -3.66 1.09 -4.15
CA VAL A 97 -4.52 2.29 -4.15
C VAL A 97 -6.01 1.92 -4.21
N ILE A 98 -6.39 1.03 -5.13
CA ILE A 98 -7.79 0.64 -5.36
C ILE A 98 -8.35 -0.14 -4.17
N SER A 99 -7.58 -1.09 -3.64
CA SER A 99 -7.99 -1.88 -2.48
C SER A 99 -8.18 -1.01 -1.24
N ASN A 100 -7.30 -0.04 -1.00
CA ASN A 100 -7.40 0.87 0.14
C ASN A 100 -8.65 1.75 0.05
N LEU A 101 -8.93 2.31 -1.14
CA LEU A 101 -10.09 3.18 -1.35
C LEU A 101 -11.44 2.44 -1.36
N LEU A 102 -11.48 1.22 -1.89
CA LEU A 102 -12.74 0.49 -2.06
C LEU A 102 -12.92 -0.62 -1.03
N LEU A 103 -11.96 -1.55 -0.93
CA LEU A 103 -12.07 -2.70 -0.04
C LEU A 103 -11.91 -2.30 1.42
N VAL A 104 -10.78 -1.67 1.78
CA VAL A 104 -10.43 -1.37 3.17
C VAL A 104 -11.36 -0.32 3.74
N TYR A 105 -11.53 0.77 3.01
CA TYR A 105 -12.44 1.82 3.43
C TYR A 105 -13.89 1.32 3.47
N GLY A 106 -14.30 0.48 2.51
CA GLY A 106 -15.62 -0.17 2.51
C GLY A 106 -15.85 -1.06 3.74
N ILE A 107 -14.89 -1.94 4.07
CA ILE A 107 -14.98 -2.79 5.28
C ILE A 107 -14.93 -1.94 6.54
N THR A 108 -14.11 -0.88 6.57
CA THR A 108 -14.02 0.08 7.68
C THR A 108 -15.39 0.71 7.97
N GLN A 109 -16.09 1.16 6.93
CA GLN A 109 -17.44 1.72 7.00
C GLN A 109 -18.47 0.69 7.49
N ILE A 110 -18.38 -0.57 7.03
CA ILE A 110 -19.27 -1.66 7.46
C ILE A 110 -19.04 -2.04 8.93
N ALA A 111 -17.77 -2.16 9.33
CA ALA A 111 -17.37 -2.70 10.62
C ALA A 111 -17.54 -1.69 11.77
N GLY A 112 -17.51 -0.40 11.48
CA GLY A 112 -17.69 0.64 12.49
C GLY A 112 -19.14 1.03 12.77
N PRO A 113 -19.33 2.02 13.65
CA PRO A 113 -20.65 2.57 13.97
C PRO A 113 -21.23 3.34 12.77
N ASP A 114 -22.53 3.18 12.56
CA ASP A 114 -23.28 3.89 11.53
C ASP A 114 -23.53 5.35 11.96
N GLY A 115 -23.39 6.32 11.04
CA GLY A 115 -23.63 7.74 11.30
C GLY A 115 -22.57 8.47 12.11
N ALA A 116 -21.40 7.87 12.37
CA ALA A 116 -20.30 8.51 13.09
C ALA A 116 -19.61 9.58 12.25
N ARG A 117 -19.12 10.65 12.88
CA ARG A 117 -18.48 11.76 12.16
C ARG A 117 -17.11 11.35 11.62
N ILE A 118 -16.85 11.70 10.36
CA ILE A 118 -15.53 11.58 9.71
C ILE A 118 -14.99 12.98 9.35
N ASP A 119 -13.68 13.09 9.17
CA ASP A 119 -13.06 14.36 8.76
C ASP A 119 -13.15 14.52 7.24
N ARG A 120 -14.33 14.90 6.75
CA ARG A 120 -14.59 15.11 5.32
C ARG A 120 -13.52 15.95 4.64
N ARG A 121 -13.06 17.03 5.28
CA ARG A 121 -12.10 17.95 4.68
C ARG A 121 -10.76 17.27 4.47
N SER A 122 -10.26 16.54 5.48
CA SER A 122 -9.00 15.81 5.37
C SER A 122 -9.08 14.73 4.29
N LEU A 123 -10.12 13.92 4.34
CA LEU A 123 -10.32 12.80 3.40
C LEU A 123 -10.47 13.28 1.95
N LEU A 124 -11.21 14.36 1.69
CA LEU A 124 -11.32 14.92 0.34
C LEU A 124 -9.98 15.48 -0.18
N VAL A 125 -9.12 16.02 0.68
CA VAL A 125 -7.77 16.44 0.29
C VAL A 125 -6.95 15.23 -0.14
N GLN A 126 -6.97 14.13 0.63
CA GLN A 126 -6.26 12.91 0.29
C GLN A 126 -6.74 12.30 -1.03
N LEU A 127 -8.05 12.23 -1.24
CA LEU A 127 -8.64 11.75 -2.50
C LEU A 127 -8.28 12.65 -3.69
N SER A 128 -8.21 13.97 -3.47
CA SER A 128 -7.76 14.92 -4.49
C SER A 128 -6.29 14.73 -4.85
N LEU A 129 -5.44 14.33 -3.90
CA LEU A 129 -4.05 13.98 -4.17
C LEU A 129 -3.96 12.73 -5.03
N VAL A 130 -4.72 11.68 -4.72
CA VAL A 130 -4.81 10.48 -5.57
C VAL A 130 -5.27 10.86 -6.98
N GLY A 131 -6.30 11.71 -7.11
CA GLY A 131 -6.75 12.23 -8.41
C GLY A 131 -5.64 12.98 -9.18
N ALA A 132 -4.87 13.83 -8.49
CA ALA A 132 -3.72 14.53 -9.08
C ALA A 132 -2.63 13.56 -9.55
N ALA A 133 -2.36 12.50 -8.77
CA ALA A 133 -1.42 11.45 -9.15
C ALA A 133 -1.89 10.70 -10.42
N VAL A 134 -3.16 10.32 -10.49
CA VAL A 134 -3.74 9.65 -11.67
C VAL A 134 -3.63 10.53 -12.93
N VAL A 135 -3.93 11.83 -12.82
CA VAL A 135 -3.75 12.78 -13.93
C VAL A 135 -2.28 12.86 -14.35
N ALA A 136 -1.36 12.91 -13.39
CA ALA A 136 0.07 12.97 -13.68
C ALA A 136 0.58 11.66 -14.32
N PHE A 137 0.09 10.49 -13.91
CA PHE A 137 0.41 9.18 -14.49
C PHE A 137 -0.15 9.01 -15.91
N ALA A 138 -1.25 9.67 -16.25
CA ALA A 138 -1.85 9.60 -17.57
C ALA A 138 -0.89 10.08 -18.68
N VAL A 139 0.00 11.03 -18.37
CA VAL A 139 0.98 11.57 -19.32
C VAL A 139 2.00 10.50 -19.78
N PRO A 140 2.82 9.89 -18.90
CA PRO A 140 3.74 8.82 -19.29
C PRO A 140 2.99 7.57 -19.81
N THR A 141 1.79 7.29 -19.31
CA THR A 141 0.94 6.21 -19.83
C THR A 141 0.55 6.43 -21.29
N ALA A 142 0.10 7.62 -21.65
CA ALA A 142 -0.22 7.95 -23.04
C ALA A 142 1.01 7.88 -23.95
N LEU A 143 2.18 8.30 -23.46
CA LEU A 143 3.44 8.18 -24.19
C LEU A 143 3.90 6.73 -24.36
N GLY A 144 3.63 5.88 -23.36
CA GLY A 144 3.92 4.44 -23.38
C GLY A 144 2.95 3.63 -24.24
N TYR A 145 1.78 4.17 -24.55
CA TYR A 145 0.75 3.50 -25.36
C TYR A 145 1.19 3.27 -26.82
N THR A 146 1.95 4.19 -27.39
CA THR A 146 2.44 4.12 -28.78
C THR A 146 3.84 3.52 -28.85
N GLY A 147 3.95 2.20 -28.67
CA GLY A 147 5.21 1.45 -28.77
C GLY A 147 5.50 0.60 -27.53
N THR A 148 6.77 0.34 -27.24
CA THR A 148 7.17 -0.39 -26.03
C THR A 148 7.10 0.54 -24.81
N PRO A 149 6.31 0.21 -23.76
CA PRO A 149 6.12 1.09 -22.61
C PRO A 149 7.41 1.40 -21.83
N GLN A 150 8.39 0.48 -21.84
CA GLN A 150 9.66 0.58 -21.11
C GLN A 150 10.79 1.25 -21.91
N ARG A 151 10.50 1.88 -23.06
CA ARG A 151 11.53 2.59 -23.82
C ARG A 151 12.08 3.80 -23.06
N SER A 152 13.34 4.14 -23.32
CA SER A 152 14.08 5.22 -22.64
C SER A 152 13.34 6.57 -22.62
N ALA A 153 12.62 6.91 -23.69
CA ALA A 153 11.84 8.15 -23.75
C ALA A 153 10.69 8.21 -22.72
N VAL A 154 10.02 7.08 -22.44
CA VAL A 154 8.90 7.03 -21.49
C VAL A 154 9.43 7.02 -20.06
N VAL A 155 10.54 6.31 -19.82
CA VAL A 155 11.28 6.38 -18.54
C VAL A 155 11.72 7.81 -18.25
N ALA A 156 12.35 8.48 -19.22
CA ALA A 156 12.78 9.88 -19.08
C ALA A 156 11.60 10.83 -18.79
N ALA A 157 10.44 10.60 -19.41
CA ALA A 157 9.22 11.37 -19.12
C ALA A 157 8.63 11.07 -17.73
N SER A 158 8.86 9.87 -17.19
CA SER A 158 8.37 9.44 -15.88
C SER A 158 9.12 10.08 -14.72
N VAL A 159 10.40 10.42 -14.90
CA VAL A 159 11.26 11.00 -13.84
C VAL A 159 10.75 12.37 -13.36
N PRO A 160 10.48 13.37 -14.22
CA PRO A 160 9.91 14.65 -13.79
C PRO A 160 8.56 14.48 -13.11
N VAL A 161 7.71 13.57 -13.61
CA VAL A 161 6.41 13.26 -13.00
C VAL A 161 6.57 12.72 -11.58
N ALA A 162 7.47 11.75 -11.38
CA ALA A 162 7.79 11.21 -10.07
C ALA A 162 8.31 12.31 -9.12
N ILE A 163 9.25 13.15 -9.57
CA ILE A 163 9.78 14.26 -8.76
C ILE A 163 8.67 15.23 -8.33
N VAL A 164 7.80 15.65 -9.27
CA VAL A 164 6.71 16.58 -8.97
C VAL A 164 5.72 15.99 -7.97
N LEU A 165 5.34 14.72 -8.11
CA LEU A 165 4.43 14.05 -7.18
C LEU A 165 5.05 13.89 -5.79
N LEU A 166 6.33 13.54 -5.72
CA LEU A 166 7.05 13.42 -4.44
C LEU A 166 7.15 14.78 -3.74
N LEU A 167 7.48 15.86 -4.47
CA LEU A 167 7.52 17.21 -3.92
C LEU A 167 6.13 17.68 -3.45
N LEU A 168 5.07 17.33 -4.20
CA LEU A 168 3.69 17.62 -3.81
C LEU A 168 3.35 16.91 -2.48
N TYR A 169 3.67 15.62 -2.36
CA TYR A 169 3.45 14.84 -1.13
C TYR A 169 4.21 15.44 0.06
N LEU A 170 5.52 15.67 -0.09
CA LEU A 170 6.36 16.25 0.96
C LEU A 170 5.88 17.65 1.36
N GLY A 171 5.40 18.44 0.40
CA GLY A 171 4.80 19.76 0.65
C GLY A 171 3.51 19.69 1.47
N VAL A 172 2.64 18.71 1.20
CA VAL A 172 1.40 18.50 1.97
C VAL A 172 1.71 17.99 3.37
N VAL A 173 2.51 16.92 3.49
CA VAL A 173 2.91 16.34 4.78
C VAL A 173 3.64 17.38 5.62
N GLY A 174 4.57 18.13 5.03
CA GLY A 174 5.29 19.20 5.72
C GLY A 174 4.37 20.30 6.26
N ARG A 175 3.32 20.69 5.53
CA ARG A 175 2.31 21.65 6.03
C ARG A 175 1.47 21.04 7.15
N ASN A 176 1.07 19.78 7.03
CA ASN A 176 0.29 19.09 8.06
C ASN A 176 1.09 18.99 9.36
N LEU A 177 2.36 18.57 9.29
CA LEU A 177 3.26 18.49 10.45
C LEU A 177 3.50 19.86 11.11
N ARG A 178 3.63 20.94 10.33
CA ARG A 178 3.74 22.30 10.88
C ARG A 178 2.49 22.73 11.64
N ARG A 179 1.31 22.50 11.06
CA ARG A 179 0.02 22.81 11.70
C ARG A 179 -0.23 21.98 12.97
N HIS A 180 0.22 20.72 12.99
CA HIS A 180 0.13 19.87 14.18
C HIS A 180 1.11 20.31 15.28
N ARG A 181 2.35 20.67 14.95
CA ARG A 181 3.31 21.26 15.91
C ARG A 181 2.80 22.53 16.58
N GLU A 182 2.00 23.34 15.88
CA GLU A 182 1.38 24.54 16.44
C GLU A 182 0.22 24.23 17.40
N ARG A 183 -0.40 23.06 17.28
CA ARG A 183 -1.53 22.60 18.10
C ARG A 183 -1.13 21.66 19.25
N ASP A 184 -0.04 20.92 19.10
CA ASP A 184 0.42 19.89 20.05
C ASP A 184 1.45 20.43 21.07
N ARG A 185 1.45 21.75 21.35
CA ARG A 185 2.18 22.31 22.51
C ARG A 185 1.53 22.00 23.86
N GLU A 186 0.38 21.32 23.89
CA GLU A 186 -0.44 21.10 25.08
C GLU A 186 -0.78 19.62 25.38
N ARG A 187 -0.15 18.64 24.72
CA ARG A 187 -0.36 17.21 25.05
C ARG A 187 0.96 16.43 25.15
N GLU A 188 1.55 16.49 26.34
CA GLU A 188 2.50 15.48 26.83
C GLU A 188 1.73 14.45 27.67
N ASP A 189 0.90 13.64 27.03
CA ASP A 189 0.47 12.39 27.66
C ASP A 189 1.35 11.29 27.07
N ALA A 190 2.36 10.87 27.82
CA ALA A 190 3.10 9.66 27.52
C ALA A 190 2.09 8.50 27.50
N VAL A 191 1.88 7.90 26.33
CA VAL A 191 1.07 6.68 26.22
C VAL A 191 1.79 5.60 27.03
N GLU A 192 1.18 5.11 28.11
CA GLU A 192 1.74 4.00 28.88
C GLU A 192 1.79 2.73 28.00
N GLY A 193 2.96 2.11 27.86
CA GLY A 193 3.13 0.81 27.21
C GLY A 193 3.84 0.80 25.85
N THR A 194 4.59 1.84 25.50
CA THR A 194 5.37 1.92 24.26
C THR A 194 6.66 1.09 24.36
N TRP A 195 7.11 0.50 23.24
CA TRP A 195 8.41 -0.19 23.21
C TRP A 195 9.52 0.84 23.34
N SER A 196 10.61 0.49 24.04
CA SER A 196 11.79 1.37 23.99
C SER A 196 12.24 1.57 22.54
N LEU A 197 12.74 2.78 22.23
CA LEU A 197 13.19 3.12 20.88
C LEU A 197 14.13 2.05 20.28
N THR A 198 15.03 1.49 21.09
CA THR A 198 15.94 0.42 20.65
C THR A 198 15.20 -0.85 20.25
N VAL A 199 14.18 -1.26 21.00
CA VAL A 199 13.36 -2.44 20.69
C VAL A 199 12.53 -2.18 19.43
N ALA A 200 11.93 -1.00 19.30
CA ALA A 200 11.18 -0.61 18.11
C ALA A 200 12.06 -0.62 16.84
N LEU A 201 13.24 -0.01 16.89
CA LEU A 201 14.18 0.00 15.76
C LEU A 201 14.75 -1.38 15.44
N ALA A 202 15.06 -2.20 16.46
CA ALA A 202 15.53 -3.56 16.25
C ALA A 202 14.46 -4.45 15.62
N ALA A 203 13.22 -4.40 16.12
CA ALA A 203 12.09 -5.12 15.55
C ALA A 203 11.80 -4.66 14.11
N LEU A 204 11.83 -3.35 13.85
CA LEU A 204 11.68 -2.79 12.52
C LEU A 204 12.75 -3.30 11.55
N ALA A 205 14.02 -3.31 11.95
CA ALA A 205 15.12 -3.79 11.12
C ALA A 205 14.99 -5.29 10.81
N VAL A 206 14.68 -6.11 11.82
CA VAL A 206 14.48 -7.56 11.65
C VAL A 206 13.28 -7.84 10.73
N ALA A 207 12.16 -7.17 10.96
CA ALA A 207 10.96 -7.34 10.14
C ALA A 207 11.20 -6.91 8.70
N THR A 208 11.89 -5.77 8.49
CA THR A 208 12.25 -5.28 7.15
C THR A 208 13.16 -6.27 6.42
N GLY A 209 14.18 -6.81 7.07
CA GLY A 209 15.07 -7.82 6.49
C GLY A 209 14.36 -9.12 6.16
N ALA A 210 13.48 -9.60 7.04
CA ALA A 210 12.66 -10.78 6.79
C ALA A 210 11.68 -10.54 5.62
N THR A 211 11.02 -9.38 5.56
CA THR A 211 10.15 -8.98 4.45
C THR A 211 10.91 -8.95 3.14
N ALA A 212 12.14 -8.42 3.12
CA ALA A 212 12.97 -8.42 1.92
C ALA A 212 13.23 -9.85 1.41
N TRP A 213 13.66 -10.76 2.30
CA TRP A 213 13.93 -12.15 1.92
C TRP A 213 12.67 -12.87 1.43
N VAL A 214 11.55 -12.72 2.13
CA VAL A 214 10.27 -13.35 1.75
C VAL A 214 9.71 -12.74 0.46
N SER A 215 9.91 -11.44 0.23
CA SER A 215 9.50 -10.77 -1.02
C SER A 215 10.29 -11.28 -2.22
N GLU A 216 11.58 -11.58 -2.05
CA GLU A 216 12.38 -12.22 -3.11
C GLU A 216 11.77 -13.57 -3.51
N ILE A 217 11.41 -14.41 -2.53
CA ILE A 217 10.76 -15.71 -2.77
C ILE A 217 9.40 -15.50 -3.48
N LEU A 218 8.58 -14.55 -3.00
CA LEU A 218 7.28 -14.24 -3.61
C LEU A 218 7.42 -13.87 -5.09
N VAL A 219 8.35 -12.97 -5.42
CA VAL A 219 8.52 -12.44 -6.77
C VAL A 219 9.01 -13.53 -7.73
N HIS A 220 9.99 -14.34 -7.33
CA HIS A 220 10.53 -15.42 -8.20
C HIS A 220 9.55 -16.58 -8.40
N SER A 221 8.62 -16.80 -7.47
CA SER A 221 7.60 -17.86 -7.57
C SER A 221 6.29 -17.42 -8.24
N LEU A 222 6.17 -16.13 -8.58
CA LEU A 222 4.92 -15.54 -9.08
C LEU A 222 4.47 -16.14 -10.42
N ASP A 223 5.36 -16.28 -11.39
CA ASP A 223 5.04 -16.80 -12.73
C ASP A 223 4.58 -18.26 -12.69
N ALA A 224 5.26 -19.09 -11.90
CA ALA A 224 4.88 -20.48 -11.71
C ALA A 224 3.51 -20.62 -11.02
N PHE A 225 3.24 -19.77 -10.01
CA PHE A 225 1.91 -19.72 -9.39
C PHE A 225 0.85 -19.28 -10.42
N ALA A 226 1.10 -18.21 -11.17
CA ALA A 226 0.22 -17.69 -12.21
C ALA A 226 -0.17 -18.75 -13.24
N THR A 227 0.82 -19.47 -13.75
CA THR A 227 0.64 -20.56 -14.70
C THR A 227 -0.18 -21.71 -14.10
N ALA A 228 0.11 -22.10 -12.85
CA ALA A 228 -0.57 -23.22 -12.20
C ALA A 228 -2.06 -22.95 -11.93
N VAL A 229 -2.44 -21.72 -11.58
CA VAL A 229 -3.84 -21.35 -11.32
C VAL A 229 -4.57 -20.80 -12.54
N GLY A 230 -3.88 -20.66 -13.69
CA GLY A 230 -4.44 -20.11 -14.93
C GLY A 230 -4.83 -18.63 -14.84
N LEU A 231 -4.13 -17.87 -14.00
CA LEU A 231 -4.35 -16.43 -13.82
C LEU A 231 -3.17 -15.64 -14.42
N SER A 232 -3.45 -14.45 -14.93
CA SER A 232 -2.38 -13.57 -15.43
C SER A 232 -1.54 -13.01 -14.28
N GLU A 233 -0.25 -12.75 -14.54
CA GLU A 233 0.63 -12.02 -13.60
C GLU A 233 0.03 -10.68 -13.20
N PHE A 234 -0.62 -9.99 -14.14
CA PHE A 234 -1.33 -8.74 -13.89
C PHE A 234 -2.45 -8.90 -12.87
N PHE A 235 -3.28 -9.94 -13.00
CA PHE A 235 -4.36 -10.19 -12.04
C PHE A 235 -3.81 -10.51 -10.65
N ILE A 236 -2.78 -11.36 -10.58
CA ILE A 236 -2.14 -11.73 -9.32
C ILE A 236 -1.51 -10.49 -8.66
N SER A 237 -0.85 -9.62 -9.42
CA SER A 237 -0.22 -8.43 -8.87
C SER A 237 -1.26 -7.42 -8.37
N VAL A 238 -2.27 -7.08 -9.19
CA VAL A 238 -3.27 -6.05 -8.86
C VAL A 238 -4.26 -6.47 -7.78
N VAL A 239 -4.47 -7.76 -7.58
CA VAL A 239 -5.40 -8.27 -6.55
C VAL A 239 -4.64 -8.88 -5.37
N ILE A 240 -3.88 -9.95 -5.61
CA ILE A 240 -3.32 -10.76 -4.52
C ILE A 240 -2.16 -10.04 -3.86
N VAL A 241 -1.14 -9.64 -4.64
CA VAL A 241 0.06 -8.97 -4.10
C VAL A 241 -0.31 -7.64 -3.46
N ALA A 242 -1.20 -6.87 -4.09
CA ALA A 242 -1.74 -5.64 -3.53
C ALA A 242 -2.39 -5.81 -2.14
N ILE A 243 -3.21 -6.86 -1.94
CA ILE A 243 -3.82 -7.12 -0.63
C ILE A 243 -2.75 -7.54 0.39
N VAL A 244 -1.80 -8.37 0.00
CA VAL A 244 -0.75 -8.88 0.89
C VAL A 244 0.11 -7.75 1.44
N GLY A 245 0.56 -6.82 0.58
CA GLY A 245 1.38 -5.68 0.99
C GLY A 245 0.70 -4.84 2.08
N ASN A 246 -0.58 -4.52 1.87
CA ASN A 246 -1.31 -3.62 2.75
C ASN A 246 -2.03 -4.30 3.92
N ALA A 247 -1.92 -5.64 4.06
CA ALA A 247 -2.77 -6.40 4.97
C ALA A 247 -2.71 -5.92 6.44
N ALA A 248 -1.56 -5.38 6.84
CA ALA A 248 -1.35 -4.75 8.13
C ALA A 248 -2.21 -3.51 8.35
N GLU A 249 -2.15 -2.56 7.42
CA GLU A 249 -2.92 -1.32 7.46
C GLU A 249 -4.43 -1.61 7.33
N HIS A 250 -4.79 -2.61 6.52
CA HIS A 250 -6.16 -3.10 6.37
C HIS A 250 -6.72 -3.56 7.71
N GLY A 251 -5.99 -4.45 8.39
CA GLY A 251 -6.39 -4.99 9.68
C GLY A 251 -6.48 -3.91 10.77
N GLY A 252 -5.50 -3.01 10.81
CA GLY A 252 -5.45 -1.90 11.77
C GLY A 252 -6.65 -0.96 11.66
N ALA A 253 -6.96 -0.48 10.45
CA ALA A 253 -8.09 0.41 10.21
C ALA A 253 -9.43 -0.22 10.62
N ILE A 254 -9.64 -1.50 10.27
CA ILE A 254 -10.88 -2.22 10.61
C ILE A 254 -11.04 -2.39 12.13
N VAL A 255 -9.96 -2.73 12.84
CA VAL A 255 -9.98 -2.86 14.30
C VAL A 255 -10.29 -1.51 14.97
N ILE A 256 -9.67 -0.43 14.52
CA ILE A 256 -9.92 0.94 15.01
C ILE A 256 -11.38 1.35 14.75
N ALA A 257 -11.93 1.00 13.58
CA ALA A 257 -13.32 1.27 13.22
C ALA A 257 -14.31 0.57 14.15
N ARG A 258 -14.08 -0.72 14.44
CA ARG A 258 -14.89 -1.51 15.39
C ARG A 258 -14.90 -0.93 16.79
N ASN A 259 -13.80 -0.30 17.19
CA ASN A 259 -13.68 0.41 18.46
C ASN A 259 -14.34 1.81 18.45
N GLY A 260 -15.12 2.14 17.42
CA GLY A 260 -15.88 3.39 17.32
C GLY A 260 -15.07 4.59 16.84
N LYS A 261 -13.76 4.43 16.55
CA LYS A 261 -12.85 5.52 16.18
C LYS A 261 -12.87 5.77 14.66
N MET A 262 -14.06 5.98 14.10
CA MET A 262 -14.29 6.04 12.65
C MET A 262 -13.46 7.14 11.95
N ARG A 263 -13.29 8.30 12.59
CA ARG A 263 -12.48 9.40 12.05
C ARG A 263 -11.03 8.96 11.77
N LEU A 264 -10.41 8.24 12.71
CA LEU A 264 -9.04 7.75 12.56
C LEU A 264 -8.97 6.60 11.55
N ALA A 265 -9.89 5.63 11.64
CA ALA A 265 -9.93 4.50 10.72
C ALA A 265 -10.09 4.93 9.25
N SER A 266 -10.98 5.89 8.99
CA SER A 266 -11.17 6.46 7.64
C SER A 266 -9.91 7.18 7.14
N GLU A 267 -9.25 7.93 8.03
CA GLU A 267 -8.02 8.64 7.69
C GLU A 267 -6.90 7.67 7.33
N ILE A 268 -6.72 6.58 8.09
CA ILE A 268 -5.71 5.55 7.79
C ILE A 268 -5.97 4.92 6.41
N ALA A 269 -7.21 4.47 6.17
CA ALA A 269 -7.57 3.78 4.93
C ALA A 269 -7.37 4.65 3.67
N ILE A 270 -7.81 5.91 3.69
CA ILE A 270 -7.70 6.80 2.51
C ILE A 270 -6.29 7.40 2.38
N SER A 271 -5.60 7.66 3.51
CA SER A 271 -4.27 8.28 3.47
C SER A 271 -3.28 7.36 2.81
N SER A 272 -3.35 6.06 3.14
CA SER A 272 -2.50 5.04 2.55
C SER A 272 -2.54 5.06 1.01
N SER A 273 -3.72 5.20 0.40
CA SER A 273 -3.84 5.36 -1.05
C SER A 273 -3.07 6.57 -1.60
N ALA A 274 -3.12 7.72 -0.91
CA ALA A 274 -2.37 8.91 -1.30
C ALA A 274 -0.85 8.71 -1.10
N GLN A 275 -0.44 7.99 -0.06
CA GLN A 275 0.96 7.65 0.18
C GLN A 275 1.49 6.74 -0.92
N VAL A 276 0.77 5.68 -1.27
CA VAL A 276 1.16 4.77 -2.35
C VAL A 276 1.29 5.54 -3.67
N ALA A 277 0.31 6.37 -4.01
CA ALA A 277 0.29 7.09 -5.27
C ALA A 277 1.33 8.24 -5.36
N LEU A 278 1.60 8.99 -4.28
CA LEU A 278 2.49 10.16 -4.34
C LEU A 278 3.85 9.98 -3.67
N LEU A 279 4.05 8.90 -2.91
CA LEU A 279 5.32 8.56 -2.29
C LEU A 279 5.88 7.26 -2.87
N VAL A 280 5.18 6.14 -2.73
CA VAL A 280 5.72 4.82 -3.08
C VAL A 280 5.99 4.70 -4.58
N VAL A 281 4.99 4.99 -5.42
CA VAL A 281 5.14 4.94 -6.89
C VAL A 281 6.30 5.84 -7.37
N PRO A 282 6.37 7.13 -6.98
CA PRO A 282 7.52 7.97 -7.31
C PRO A 282 8.87 7.46 -6.80
N VAL A 283 8.94 6.99 -5.55
CA VAL A 283 10.19 6.49 -4.97
C VAL A 283 10.67 5.23 -5.70
N VAL A 284 9.78 4.28 -6.00
CA VAL A 284 10.12 3.10 -6.80
C VAL A 284 10.61 3.50 -8.18
N THR A 285 9.96 4.47 -8.84
CA THR A 285 10.40 4.95 -10.15
C THR A 285 11.79 5.56 -10.10
N LEU A 286 12.09 6.40 -9.10
CA LEU A 286 13.40 7.02 -8.95
C LEU A 286 14.48 6.01 -8.54
N LEU A 287 14.18 5.09 -7.63
CA LEU A 287 15.11 4.04 -7.22
C LEU A 287 15.36 3.02 -8.32
N SER A 288 14.40 2.79 -9.23
CA SER A 288 14.61 1.91 -10.39
C SER A 288 15.76 2.37 -11.29
N LEU A 289 16.14 3.65 -11.24
CA LEU A 289 17.29 4.18 -11.99
C LEU A 289 18.64 3.64 -11.47
N LEU A 290 18.65 3.02 -10.29
CA LEU A 290 19.83 2.35 -9.73
C LEU A 290 19.92 0.88 -10.16
N PHE A 291 18.89 0.35 -10.81
CA PHE A 291 18.83 -1.01 -11.31
C PHE A 291 19.21 -1.06 -12.79
N THR A 292 19.48 -2.28 -13.30
CA THR A 292 19.66 -2.52 -14.74
C THR A 292 18.40 -2.22 -15.54
N HIS A 293 17.24 -2.48 -14.94
CA HIS A 293 15.92 -2.27 -15.55
C HIS A 293 15.23 -1.06 -14.92
N HIS A 294 14.89 -0.09 -15.77
CA HIS A 294 14.29 1.16 -15.34
C HIS A 294 12.77 1.08 -15.45
N LEU A 295 12.05 1.59 -14.45
CA LEU A 295 10.59 1.60 -14.44
C LEU A 295 10.05 2.85 -15.15
N ALA A 296 9.22 2.63 -16.16
CA ALA A 296 8.36 3.67 -16.72
C ALA A 296 7.02 3.70 -15.97
N LEU A 297 6.48 4.90 -15.71
CA LEU A 297 5.13 5.11 -15.16
C LEU A 297 4.05 4.91 -16.23
N ALA A 298 4.17 3.82 -16.99
CA ALA A 298 3.26 3.45 -18.06
C ALA A 298 2.25 2.41 -17.57
N PHE A 299 1.28 2.88 -16.78
CA PHE A 299 0.17 2.05 -16.31
C PHE A 299 -0.69 1.60 -17.51
N ARG A 300 -1.41 0.49 -17.35
CA ARG A 300 -2.52 0.13 -18.25
C ARG A 300 -3.67 1.12 -18.03
N TRP A 301 -4.40 1.42 -19.09
CA TRP A 301 -5.61 2.26 -19.00
C TRP A 301 -6.63 1.71 -18.00
N SER A 302 -6.75 0.40 -17.88
CA SER A 302 -7.60 -0.25 -16.88
C SER A 302 -7.19 0.09 -15.45
N GLU A 303 -5.89 0.19 -15.16
CA GLU A 303 -5.37 0.56 -13.84
C GLU A 303 -5.66 2.04 -13.53
N LEU A 304 -5.40 2.94 -14.49
CA LEU A 304 -5.69 4.37 -14.32
C LEU A 304 -7.17 4.65 -14.13
N PHE A 305 -8.04 4.06 -14.96
CA PHE A 305 -9.48 4.26 -14.85
C PHE A 305 -10.05 3.65 -13.57
N ALA A 306 -9.52 2.51 -13.12
CA ALA A 306 -9.94 1.92 -11.86
C ALA A 306 -9.50 2.77 -10.65
N MET A 307 -8.28 3.30 -10.65
CA MET A 307 -7.82 4.25 -9.61
C MET A 307 -8.65 5.55 -9.61
N ALA A 308 -8.91 6.13 -10.78
CA ALA A 308 -9.76 7.32 -10.91
C ALA A 308 -11.18 7.05 -10.40
N GLY A 309 -11.79 5.95 -10.85
CA GLY A 309 -13.12 5.54 -10.44
C GLY A 309 -13.20 5.29 -8.93
N ALA A 310 -12.20 4.61 -8.36
CA ALA A 310 -12.11 4.38 -6.93
C ALA A 310 -12.06 5.69 -6.13
N ALA A 311 -11.24 6.66 -6.56
CA ALA A 311 -11.15 7.97 -5.92
C ALA A 311 -12.47 8.76 -6.00
N VAL A 312 -13.16 8.70 -7.14
CA VAL A 312 -14.46 9.38 -7.33
C VAL A 312 -15.56 8.75 -6.47
N ILE A 313 -15.66 7.41 -6.46
CA ILE A 313 -16.67 6.70 -5.64
C ILE A 313 -16.40 6.96 -4.16
N ALA A 314 -15.14 6.88 -3.71
CA ALA A 314 -14.79 7.19 -2.33
C ALA A 314 -15.09 8.66 -1.97
N ALA A 315 -14.87 9.61 -2.89
CA ALA A 315 -15.20 11.02 -2.67
C ALA A 315 -16.71 11.25 -2.52
N ALA A 316 -17.53 10.53 -3.29
CA ALA A 316 -18.98 10.56 -3.18
C ALA A 316 -19.44 10.05 -1.81
N VAL A 317 -18.86 8.95 -1.32
CA VAL A 317 -19.14 8.39 0.03
C VAL A 317 -18.73 9.34 1.14
N VAL A 318 -17.58 10.00 1.02
CA VAL A 318 -17.08 10.95 2.04
C VAL A 318 -17.91 12.24 2.10
N TRP A 319 -18.71 12.53 1.08
CA TRP A 319 -19.37 13.83 0.89
C TRP A 319 -20.27 14.27 2.05
N ASP A 320 -20.97 13.32 2.66
CA ASP A 320 -21.90 13.59 3.76
C ASP A 320 -21.18 13.77 5.11
N GLY A 321 -19.88 13.45 5.18
CA GLY A 321 -19.06 13.63 6.38
C GLY A 321 -19.46 12.72 7.55
N ARG A 322 -20.18 11.63 7.26
CA ARG A 322 -20.56 10.59 8.23
C ARG A 322 -20.25 9.21 7.69
N SER A 323 -20.06 8.23 8.57
CA SER A 323 -20.01 6.83 8.17
C SER A 323 -21.38 6.28 7.83
N SER A 324 -21.41 5.35 6.89
CA SER A 324 -22.62 4.64 6.47
C SER A 324 -22.27 3.22 6.09
N ARG A 325 -22.91 2.25 6.73
CA ARG A 325 -22.71 0.82 6.37
C ARG A 325 -23.15 0.53 4.94
N ARG A 326 -24.16 1.24 4.44
CA ARG A 326 -24.66 1.07 3.07
C ARG A 326 -23.65 1.54 2.04
N GLU A 327 -23.01 2.68 2.30
CA GLU A 327 -21.91 3.19 1.48
C GLU A 327 -20.69 2.27 1.56
N GLY A 328 -20.42 1.69 2.74
CA GLY A 328 -19.41 0.65 2.89
C GLY A 328 -19.66 -0.57 2.00
N VAL A 329 -20.91 -1.06 1.95
CA VAL A 329 -21.29 -2.16 1.03
C VAL A 329 -21.12 -1.75 -0.43
N LEU A 330 -21.50 -0.52 -0.80
CA LEU A 330 -21.30 0.01 -2.16
C LEU A 330 -19.81 -0.03 -2.57
N LEU A 331 -18.90 0.38 -1.68
CA LEU A 331 -17.46 0.35 -1.92
C LEU A 331 -16.93 -1.08 -2.11
N VAL A 332 -17.35 -2.03 -1.26
CA VAL A 332 -16.95 -3.44 -1.40
C VAL A 332 -17.49 -4.06 -2.68
N VAL A 333 -18.73 -3.74 -3.08
CA VAL A 333 -19.30 -4.19 -4.36
C VAL A 333 -18.55 -3.58 -5.54
N ALA A 334 -18.17 -2.30 -5.46
CA ALA A 334 -17.34 -1.65 -6.48
C ALA A 334 -15.96 -2.31 -6.58
N TYR A 335 -15.34 -2.71 -5.46
CA TYR A 335 -14.09 -3.47 -5.46
C TYR A 335 -14.26 -4.83 -6.14
N ALA A 336 -15.32 -5.58 -5.80
CA ALA A 336 -15.60 -6.87 -6.42
C ALA A 336 -15.81 -6.73 -7.94
N ALA A 337 -16.50 -5.68 -8.40
CA ALA A 337 -16.65 -5.38 -9.81
C ALA A 337 -15.30 -5.07 -10.49
N ALA A 338 -14.42 -4.32 -9.83
CA ALA A 338 -13.06 -4.05 -10.32
C ALA A 338 -12.24 -5.35 -10.43
N VAL A 339 -12.30 -6.24 -9.44
CA VAL A 339 -11.65 -7.56 -9.48
C VAL A 339 -12.13 -8.39 -10.66
N VAL A 340 -13.44 -8.46 -10.91
CA VAL A 340 -13.99 -9.14 -12.10
C VAL A 340 -13.48 -8.48 -13.38
N GLY A 341 -13.45 -7.15 -13.43
CA GLY A 341 -12.89 -6.41 -14.56
C GLY A 341 -11.42 -6.75 -14.84
N PHE A 342 -10.59 -6.81 -13.80
CA PHE A 342 -9.18 -7.19 -13.92
C PHE A 342 -8.99 -8.64 -14.35
N TYR A 343 -9.84 -9.56 -13.89
CA TYR A 343 -9.83 -10.94 -14.34
C TYR A 343 -10.09 -11.04 -15.86
N LEU A 344 -11.10 -10.31 -16.35
CA LEU A 344 -11.47 -10.31 -17.77
C LEU A 344 -10.43 -9.62 -18.67
N VAL A 345 -9.80 -8.55 -18.19
CA VAL A 345 -8.79 -7.79 -18.94
C VAL A 345 -7.41 -8.45 -18.88
N GLY A 346 -7.09 -9.15 -17.79
CA GLY A 346 -5.75 -9.71 -17.54
C GLY A 346 -5.31 -10.78 -18.55
N GLY A 347 -6.24 -11.37 -19.30
CA GLY A 347 -5.93 -12.29 -20.40
C GLY A 347 -5.48 -11.61 -21.71
N ARG A 348 -5.33 -10.27 -21.73
CA ARG A 348 -4.87 -9.49 -22.89
C ARG A 348 -3.59 -8.70 -22.60
#